data_AF-A0A7J4PM06-F1
#
_entry.id   AF-A0A7J4PM06-F1
#
_cell.length_a   1.000
_cell.length_b   1.000
_cell.length_c   1.000
_cell.angle_alpha   90.00
_cell.angle_beta   90.00
_cell.angle_gamma   90.00
#
_symmetry.space_group_name_H-M   'P 1'
#
loop_
_entity.id
_entity.type
_entity.pdbx_description
1 polymer ?
#
loop_
_entity_poly.entity_id
_entity_poly.type
_entity_poly.pdbx_seq_one_letter_code
_entity_poly.pdbx_strand_id
1 'polypeptide(L)'
;MVEEATLKWSELKKYLQDAGQKELIELVHDLYKQSVDNRRYVTARYTKKEGDSEILEAYRKIVINAYFPARGAASKPRYSVAKKAINDYFRASGDIRGTMDLALTLVENVLKYRCEFSGIDEESYAGGSEMMGKVCELIRTEEGQKLYPDFRERLQKIY
;
A
#
# COMPACT_ATOMS: atom_id res chain seq x y z
N MET A 1 17.46 -10.80 -30.01
CA MET A 1 16.62 -10.50 -28.83
C MET A 1 15.67 -11.66 -28.68
N VAL A 2 15.76 -12.44 -27.61
CA VAL A 2 14.83 -13.55 -27.37
C VAL A 2 13.55 -12.94 -26.82
N GLU A 3 12.45 -13.05 -27.57
CA GLU A 3 11.12 -12.72 -27.06
C GLU A 3 10.84 -13.63 -25.85
N GLU A 4 10.64 -13.04 -24.67
CA GLU A 4 10.11 -13.79 -23.54
C GLU A 4 8.69 -14.25 -23.89
N ALA A 5 8.55 -15.55 -24.15
CA ALA A 5 7.25 -16.18 -24.34
C ALA A 5 6.47 -16.05 -23.04
N THR A 6 5.57 -15.07 -22.98
CA THR A 6 4.69 -14.82 -21.83
C THR A 6 3.31 -15.39 -22.12
N LEU A 7 2.89 -16.36 -21.31
CA LEU A 7 1.53 -16.92 -21.38
C LEU A 7 0.51 -15.84 -21.00
N LYS A 8 -0.66 -15.83 -21.67
CA LYS A 8 -1.76 -14.95 -21.25
C LYS A 8 -2.34 -15.45 -19.92
N TRP A 9 -2.87 -14.54 -19.10
CA TRP A 9 -3.52 -14.91 -17.83
C TRP A 9 -4.60 -15.97 -18.00
N SER A 10 -5.38 -15.92 -19.10
CA SER A 10 -6.41 -16.92 -19.40
C SER A 10 -5.87 -18.33 -19.62
N GLU A 11 -4.64 -18.47 -20.12
CA GLU A 11 -3.99 -19.76 -20.37
C GLU A 11 -3.32 -20.26 -19.09
N LEU A 12 -2.56 -19.38 -18.42
CA LEU A 12 -1.96 -19.68 -17.13
C LEU A 12 -3.02 -20.12 -16.10
N LYS A 13 -4.17 -19.45 -16.08
CA LYS A 13 -5.28 -19.80 -15.19
C LYS A 13 -5.75 -21.24 -15.40
N LYS A 14 -5.80 -21.75 -16.63
CA LYS A 14 -6.17 -23.15 -16.90
C LYS A 14 -5.19 -24.11 -16.24
N TYR A 15 -3.89 -23.91 -16.45
CA TYR A 15 -2.84 -24.71 -15.80
C TYR A 15 -2.93 -24.67 -14.27
N LEU A 16 -3.18 -23.49 -13.69
CA LEU A 16 -3.32 -23.34 -12.23
C LEU A 16 -4.60 -23.99 -11.68
N GLN A 17 -5.66 -24.12 -12.49
CA GLN A 17 -6.89 -24.81 -12.08
C GLN A 17 -6.73 -26.34 -12.11
N ASP A 18 -5.87 -26.85 -13.00
CA ASP A 18 -5.56 -28.28 -13.11
C ASP A 18 -4.45 -28.71 -12.13
N ALA A 19 -3.68 -27.76 -11.58
CA ALA A 19 -2.59 -28.00 -10.64
C ALA A 19 -3.07 -28.52 -9.28
N GLY A 20 -2.26 -29.40 -8.69
CA GLY A 20 -2.53 -29.95 -7.36
C GLY A 20 -2.26 -28.94 -6.24
N GLN A 21 -2.86 -29.14 -5.06
CA GLN A 21 -2.65 -28.28 -3.89
C GLN A 21 -1.16 -28.12 -3.53
N LYS A 22 -0.38 -29.21 -3.59
CA LYS A 22 1.05 -29.18 -3.28
C LYS A 22 1.83 -28.31 -4.25
N GLU A 23 1.58 -28.43 -5.55
CA GLU A 23 2.22 -27.62 -6.59
C GLU A 23 1.88 -26.14 -6.44
N LEU A 24 0.62 -25.82 -6.10
CA LEU A 24 0.20 -24.45 -5.83
C LEU A 24 0.90 -23.86 -4.59
N ILE A 25 1.06 -24.65 -3.52
CA ILE A 25 1.79 -24.22 -2.32
C ILE A 25 3.26 -23.97 -2.64
N GLU A 26 3.90 -24.88 -3.39
CA GLU A 26 5.30 -24.73 -3.82
C GLU A 26 5.48 -23.48 -4.68
N LEU A 27 4.59 -23.25 -5.65
CA LEU A 27 4.60 -22.04 -6.47
C LEU A 27 4.46 -20.75 -5.63
N VAL A 28 3.52 -20.72 -4.67
CA VAL A 28 3.36 -19.56 -3.77
C VAL A 28 4.61 -19.36 -2.92
N HIS A 29 5.23 -20.43 -2.44
CA HIS A 29 6.45 -20.37 -1.65
C HIS A 29 7.65 -19.87 -2.47
N ASP A 30 7.75 -20.26 -3.74
CA ASP A 30 8.80 -19.75 -4.64
C ASP A 30 8.60 -18.26 -4.93
N LEU A 31 7.36 -17.83 -5.21
CA LEU A 31 7.00 -16.41 -5.33
C LEU A 31 7.29 -15.62 -4.05
N TYR A 32 7.05 -16.23 -2.88
CA TYR A 32 7.36 -15.66 -1.58
C TYR A 32 8.88 -15.46 -1.41
N LYS A 33 9.71 -16.42 -1.82
CA LYS A 33 11.17 -16.26 -1.75
C LYS A 33 11.70 -15.22 -2.74
N GLN A 34 11.08 -15.10 -3.91
CA GLN A 34 11.56 -14.29 -5.02
C GLN A 34 11.59 -12.77 -4.76
N SER A 35 10.69 -12.23 -3.94
CA SER A 35 10.65 -10.78 -3.68
C SER A 35 10.17 -10.44 -2.27
N VAL A 36 10.77 -9.41 -1.67
CA VAL A 36 10.32 -8.84 -0.39
C VAL A 36 8.86 -8.34 -0.49
N ASP A 37 8.47 -7.79 -1.64
CA ASP A 37 7.11 -7.28 -1.85
C ASP A 37 6.09 -8.43 -1.92
N ASN A 38 6.44 -9.55 -2.57
CA ASN A 38 5.61 -10.75 -2.58
C ASN A 38 5.44 -11.31 -1.17
N ARG A 39 6.52 -11.38 -0.38
CA ARG A 39 6.44 -11.77 1.04
C ARG A 39 5.46 -10.91 1.79
N ARG A 40 5.64 -9.59 1.69
CA ARG A 40 4.80 -8.63 2.41
C ARG A 40 3.33 -8.78 2.01
N TYR A 41 3.04 -8.94 0.73
CA TYR A 41 1.68 -9.12 0.21
C TYR A 41 1.03 -10.43 0.72
N VAL A 42 1.75 -11.55 0.63
CA VAL A 42 1.25 -12.85 1.10
C VAL A 42 1.05 -12.84 2.62
N THR A 43 2.00 -12.29 3.39
CA THR A 43 1.86 -12.19 4.85
C THR A 43 0.68 -11.30 5.23
N ALA A 44 0.52 -10.13 4.60
CA ALA A 44 -0.63 -9.26 4.83
C ALA A 44 -1.97 -9.94 4.53
N ARG A 45 -2.01 -10.88 3.58
CA ARG A 45 -3.21 -11.62 3.20
C ARG A 45 -3.68 -12.61 4.27
N TYR A 46 -2.75 -13.24 4.99
CA TYR A 46 -3.04 -14.34 5.91
C TYR A 46 -2.92 -13.97 7.40
N THR A 47 -2.17 -12.91 7.74
CA THR A 47 -2.10 -12.39 9.10
C THR A 47 -3.34 -11.53 9.40
N LYS A 48 -4.45 -12.18 9.77
CA LYS A 48 -5.72 -11.50 10.04
C LYS A 48 -6.08 -11.29 11.51
N LYS A 49 -5.27 -11.76 12.47
CA LYS A 49 -5.73 -11.77 13.88
C LYS A 49 -4.75 -11.44 14.99
N GLU A 50 -3.43 -11.55 14.83
CA GLU A 50 -2.51 -11.23 15.92
C GLU A 50 -1.22 -10.64 15.34
N GLY A 51 -0.93 -9.37 15.63
CA GLY A 51 0.32 -8.72 15.22
C GLY A 51 0.22 -7.67 14.10
N ASP A 52 -0.91 -6.95 14.00
CA ASP A 52 -1.19 -5.86 13.03
C ASP A 52 -0.14 -4.72 12.99
N SER A 53 0.88 -4.75 13.85
CA SER A 53 1.92 -3.73 13.89
C SER A 53 3.00 -3.94 12.83
N GLU A 54 3.63 -5.11 12.73
CA GLU A 54 4.89 -5.20 11.96
C GLU A 54 4.72 -5.08 10.45
N ILE A 55 3.66 -5.69 9.89
CA ILE A 55 3.38 -5.61 8.45
C ILE A 55 2.86 -4.23 8.08
N LEU A 56 1.94 -3.67 8.87
CA LEU A 56 1.47 -2.30 8.69
C LEU A 56 2.63 -1.31 8.75
N GLU A 57 3.53 -1.44 9.73
CA GLU A 57 4.72 -0.61 9.86
C GLU A 57 5.68 -0.80 8.68
N ALA A 58 5.80 -2.01 8.13
CA ALA A 58 6.60 -2.23 6.92
C ALA A 58 6.01 -1.47 5.71
N TYR A 59 4.69 -1.45 5.55
CA TYR A 59 4.03 -0.63 4.53
C TYR A 59 4.15 0.88 4.83
N ARG A 60 3.99 1.28 6.09
CA ARG A 60 4.13 2.69 6.51
C ARG A 60 5.51 3.22 6.19
N LYS A 61 6.57 2.44 6.42
CA LYS A 61 7.94 2.79 6.04
C LYS A 61 8.08 3.06 4.54
N ILE A 62 7.40 2.31 3.67
CA ILE A 62 7.42 2.57 2.22
C ILE A 62 6.77 3.92 1.91
N VAL A 63 5.62 4.20 2.53
CA VAL A 63 4.87 5.44 2.36
C VAL A 63 5.68 6.65 2.85
N ILE A 64 6.34 6.53 4.00
CA ILE A 64 7.23 7.58 4.55
C ILE A 64 8.44 7.79 3.66
N ASN A 65 9.14 6.72 3.28
CA ASN A 65 10.36 6.79 2.47
C ASN A 65 10.13 7.27 1.03
N ALA A 66 8.87 7.39 0.59
CA ALA A 66 8.54 8.01 -0.69
C ALA A 66 8.83 9.52 -0.69
N TYR A 67 8.76 10.19 0.46
CA TYR A 67 9.03 11.63 0.64
C TYR A 67 10.20 11.89 1.59
N PHE A 68 10.39 11.06 2.61
CA PHE A 68 11.39 11.22 3.67
C PHE A 68 12.19 9.92 3.88
N PRO A 69 13.07 9.54 2.94
CA PRO A 69 14.02 8.44 3.15
C PRO A 69 14.99 8.73 4.32
N ALA A 70 15.72 7.70 4.76
CA ALA A 70 16.62 7.78 5.91
C ALA A 70 17.70 8.89 5.84
N ARG A 71 18.01 9.41 4.65
CA ARG A 71 19.00 10.47 4.42
C ARG A 71 18.39 11.89 4.36
N GLY A 72 17.13 12.06 4.78
CA GLY A 72 16.41 13.33 4.72
C GLY A 72 15.32 13.33 3.66
N ALA A 73 14.84 14.52 3.27
CA ALA A 73 13.80 14.64 2.25
C ALA A 73 14.29 14.15 0.87
N ALA A 74 13.43 13.43 0.17
CA ALA A 74 13.74 12.89 -1.16
C ALA A 74 13.83 14.05 -2.16
N SER A 75 14.91 14.12 -2.92
CA SER A 75 15.03 15.10 -4.02
C SER A 75 13.95 14.92 -5.10
N LYS A 76 13.46 13.69 -5.26
CA LYS A 76 12.35 13.34 -6.14
C LYS A 76 11.38 12.43 -5.38
N PRO A 77 10.23 12.97 -4.92
CA PRO A 77 9.20 12.16 -4.33
C PRO A 77 8.69 11.07 -5.27
N ARG A 78 8.22 9.97 -4.69
CA ARG A 78 7.73 8.80 -5.43
C ARG A 78 6.31 8.45 -5.02
N TYR A 79 5.36 9.33 -5.35
CA TYR A 79 3.94 9.14 -5.04
C TYR A 79 3.43 7.77 -5.49
N SER A 80 3.71 7.38 -6.74
CA SER A 80 3.29 6.08 -7.30
C SER A 80 3.73 4.88 -6.47
N VAL A 81 4.91 4.93 -5.84
CA VAL A 81 5.40 3.87 -4.94
C VAL A 81 4.58 3.80 -3.66
N ALA A 82 4.30 4.95 -3.04
CA ALA A 82 3.48 5.02 -1.82
C ALA A 82 2.03 4.60 -2.10
N LYS A 83 1.43 5.10 -3.19
CA LYS A 83 0.09 4.72 -3.65
C LYS A 83 -0.01 3.22 -3.90
N LYS A 84 0.97 2.63 -4.59
CA LYS A 84 1.03 1.19 -4.83
C LYS A 84 1.07 0.42 -3.51
N ALA A 85 1.93 0.83 -2.57
CA ALA A 85 2.04 0.19 -1.27
C ALA A 85 0.70 0.17 -0.50
N ILE A 86 -0.02 1.30 -0.47
CA ILE A 86 -1.34 1.41 0.18
C ILE A 86 -2.36 0.48 -0.49
N ASN A 87 -2.40 0.47 -1.82
CA ASN A 87 -3.35 -0.36 -2.57
C ASN A 87 -3.05 -1.86 -2.42
N ASP A 88 -1.77 -2.24 -2.41
CA ASP A 88 -1.34 -3.61 -2.19
C ASP A 88 -1.71 -4.08 -0.78
N TYR A 89 -1.49 -3.24 0.25
CA TYR A 89 -1.90 -3.54 1.62
C TYR A 89 -3.41 -3.78 1.73
N PHE A 90 -4.21 -2.86 1.18
CA PHE A 90 -5.68 -2.96 1.21
C PHE A 90 -6.17 -4.23 0.51
N ARG A 91 -5.62 -4.54 -0.68
CA ARG A 91 -6.01 -5.73 -1.45
C ARG A 91 -5.61 -7.03 -0.75
N ALA A 92 -4.44 -7.05 -0.11
CA ALA A 92 -3.95 -8.20 0.62
C ALA A 92 -4.78 -8.44 1.89
N SER A 93 -4.75 -7.49 2.82
CA SER A 93 -5.31 -7.64 4.16
C SER A 93 -6.83 -7.50 4.20
N GLY A 94 -7.36 -6.54 3.44
CA GLY A 94 -8.71 -6.01 3.65
C GLY A 94 -8.85 -5.17 4.92
N ASP A 95 -7.75 -4.83 5.60
CA ASP A 95 -7.78 -4.01 6.82
C ASP A 95 -8.06 -2.54 6.46
N ILE A 96 -9.27 -2.09 6.79
CA ILE A 96 -9.71 -0.72 6.59
C ILE A 96 -8.95 0.24 7.51
N ARG A 97 -8.67 -0.14 8.76
CA ARG A 97 -8.02 0.73 9.75
C ARG A 97 -6.58 1.04 9.33
N GLY A 98 -5.79 0.02 9.04
CA GLY A 98 -4.43 0.18 8.53
C GLY A 98 -4.40 0.90 7.18
N THR A 99 -5.37 0.66 6.29
CA THR A 99 -5.43 1.36 5.00
C THR A 99 -5.69 2.86 5.18
N MET A 100 -6.64 3.25 6.05
CA MET A 100 -6.90 4.66 6.37
C MET A 100 -5.67 5.31 6.99
N ASP A 101 -5.01 4.60 7.89
CA ASP A 101 -3.81 5.07 8.57
C ASP A 101 -2.65 5.33 7.59
N LEU A 102 -2.37 4.40 6.67
CA LEU A 102 -1.35 4.57 5.63
C LEU A 102 -1.70 5.70 4.65
N ALA A 103 -2.97 5.82 4.27
CA ALA A 103 -3.43 6.87 3.37
C ALA A 103 -3.27 8.26 4.01
N LEU A 104 -3.64 8.41 5.28
CA LEU A 104 -3.42 9.66 6.02
C LEU A 104 -1.93 9.97 6.19
N THR A 105 -1.08 8.95 6.43
CA THR A 105 0.37 9.16 6.49
C THR A 105 0.91 9.69 5.16
N LEU A 106 0.38 9.25 4.02
CA LEU A 106 0.75 9.80 2.72
C LEU A 106 0.33 11.27 2.57
N VAL A 107 -0.90 11.62 2.97
CA VAL A 107 -1.37 13.02 2.92
C VAL A 107 -0.51 13.91 3.82
N GLU A 108 -0.23 13.48 5.04
CA GLU A 108 0.64 14.20 5.99
C GLU A 108 2.04 14.40 5.41
N ASN A 109 2.61 13.38 4.76
CA ASN A 109 3.92 13.49 4.12
C ASN A 109 3.93 14.49 2.96
N VAL A 110 2.90 14.47 2.11
CA VAL A 110 2.74 15.40 0.99
C VAL A 110 2.64 16.84 1.50
N LEU A 111 1.84 17.09 2.54
CA LEU A 111 1.69 18.41 3.15
C LEU A 111 2.99 18.90 3.79
N LYS A 112 3.64 18.04 4.60
CA LYS A 112 4.92 18.36 5.22
C LYS A 112 5.98 18.70 4.16
N TYR A 113 6.09 17.87 3.13
CA TYR A 113 7.04 18.08 2.05
C TYR A 113 6.77 19.40 1.31
N ARG A 114 5.50 19.73 1.06
CA ARG A 114 5.11 21.02 0.47
C ARG A 114 5.47 22.22 1.36
N CYS A 115 5.32 22.11 2.68
CA CYS A 115 5.67 23.19 3.60
C CYS A 115 7.19 23.41 3.70
N GLU A 116 7.97 22.33 3.65
CA GLU A 116 9.42 22.38 3.81
C GLU A 116 10.17 22.67 2.49
N PHE A 117 9.59 22.34 1.34
CA PHE A 117 10.24 22.45 0.03
C PHE A 117 9.36 23.19 -0.98
N SER A 118 9.94 24.20 -1.65
CA SER A 118 9.24 25.08 -2.60
C SER A 118 8.91 24.44 -3.95
N GLY A 119 8.88 23.11 -4.04
CA GLY A 119 8.65 22.39 -5.28
C GLY A 119 8.18 20.96 -4.98
N ILE A 120 6.87 20.77 -5.05
CA ILE A 120 6.27 19.43 -5.11
C ILE A 120 5.91 19.14 -6.57
N ASP A 121 6.14 17.92 -7.02
CA ASP A 121 5.68 17.51 -8.35
C ASP A 121 4.14 17.46 -8.41
N GLU A 122 3.60 17.69 -9.61
CA GLU A 122 2.15 17.73 -9.85
C GLU A 122 1.47 16.39 -9.51
N GLU A 123 2.17 15.28 -9.73
CA GLU A 123 1.70 13.93 -9.41
C GLU A 123 1.46 13.77 -7.91
N SER A 124 2.37 14.24 -7.07
CA SER A 124 2.25 14.25 -5.62
C SER A 124 1.16 15.20 -5.12
N TYR A 125 0.96 16.33 -5.80
CA TYR A 125 -0.12 17.27 -5.47
C TYR A 125 -1.51 16.67 -5.72
N ALA A 126 -1.72 16.12 -6.92
CA ALA A 126 -2.94 15.39 -7.26
C ALA A 126 -3.11 14.15 -6.37
N GLY A 127 -2.00 13.49 -6.07
CA GLY A 127 -1.95 12.28 -5.27
C GLY A 127 -2.39 12.44 -3.83
N GLY A 128 -1.99 13.53 -3.15
CA GLY A 128 -2.48 13.84 -1.81
C GLY A 128 -4.01 13.97 -1.76
N SER A 129 -4.58 14.65 -2.75
CA SER A 129 -6.04 14.82 -2.87
C SER A 129 -6.73 13.48 -3.15
N GLU A 130 -6.15 12.64 -4.02
CA GLU A 130 -6.66 11.29 -4.30
C GLU A 130 -6.70 10.43 -3.03
N MET A 131 -5.64 10.44 -2.22
CA MET A 131 -5.56 9.66 -0.99
C MET A 131 -6.54 10.15 0.07
N MET A 132 -6.75 11.47 0.17
CA MET A 132 -7.82 12.01 1.01
C MET A 132 -9.20 11.57 0.52
N GLY A 133 -9.42 11.55 -0.80
CA GLY A 133 -10.63 11.00 -1.41
C GLY A 133 -10.89 9.54 -0.98
N LYS A 134 -9.86 8.70 -1.03
CA LYS A 134 -9.91 7.31 -0.57
C LYS A 134 -10.25 7.20 0.93
N VAL A 135 -9.67 8.05 1.78
CA VAL A 135 -10.01 8.08 3.22
C VAL A 135 -11.49 8.45 3.41
N CYS A 136 -11.99 9.46 2.69
CA CYS A 136 -13.40 9.83 2.73
C CYS A 136 -14.32 8.69 2.27
N GLU A 137 -13.94 7.93 1.23
CA GLU A 137 -14.68 6.74 0.79
C GLU A 137 -14.73 5.67 1.87
N LEU A 138 -13.59 5.36 2.50
CA LEU A 138 -13.51 4.36 3.57
C LEU A 138 -14.32 4.78 4.80
N ILE A 139 -14.26 6.04 5.22
CA ILE A 139 -15.05 6.56 6.36
C ILE A 139 -16.55 6.43 6.13
N ARG A 140 -17.04 6.47 4.89
CA ARG A 140 -18.47 6.34 4.60
C ARG A 140 -18.99 4.91 4.78
N THR A 141 -18.12 3.91 4.82
CA THR A 141 -18.50 2.52 5.08
C THR A 141 -18.90 2.32 6.55
N GLU A 142 -19.72 1.31 6.85
CA GLU A 142 -20.16 1.02 8.23
C GLU A 142 -18.99 0.75 9.19
N GLU A 143 -17.94 0.08 8.70
CA GLU A 143 -16.73 -0.18 9.47
C GLU A 143 -15.88 1.09 9.64
N GLY A 144 -15.69 1.87 8.57
CA GLY A 144 -14.95 3.13 8.62
C GLY A 144 -15.60 4.19 9.52
N GLN A 145 -16.93 4.23 9.62
CA GLN A 145 -17.63 5.13 10.56
C GLN A 145 -17.26 4.85 12.01
N LYS A 146 -17.08 3.56 12.38
CA LYS A 146 -16.64 3.16 13.73
C LYS A 146 -15.19 3.58 14.01
N LEU A 147 -14.37 3.66 12.96
CA LEU A 147 -12.96 4.04 13.03
C LEU A 147 -12.75 5.56 12.98
N TYR A 148 -13.73 6.35 12.54
CA TYR A 148 -13.61 7.81 12.43
C TYR A 148 -13.09 8.52 13.70
N PRO A 149 -13.53 8.15 14.94
CA PRO A 149 -13.00 8.76 16.16
C PRO A 149 -11.47 8.65 16.28
N ASP A 150 -10.88 7.54 15.85
CA ASP A 150 -9.43 7.28 15.93
C ASP A 150 -8.62 8.20 15.00
N PHE A 151 -9.24 8.71 13.93
CA PHE A 151 -8.58 9.50 12.89
C PHE A 151 -8.96 10.98 12.90
N ARG A 152 -9.96 11.38 13.72
CA ARG A 152 -10.49 12.75 13.77
C ARG A 152 -9.38 13.79 14.00
N GLU A 153 -8.50 13.55 14.97
CA GLU A 153 -7.44 14.52 15.31
C GLU A 153 -6.45 14.72 14.17
N ARG A 154 -6.13 13.66 13.41
CA ARG A 154 -5.24 13.75 12.24
C ARG A 154 -5.90 14.53 11.11
N LEU A 155 -7.17 14.25 10.84
CA LEU A 155 -7.96 14.96 9.82
C LEU A 155 -8.07 16.45 10.12
N GLN A 156 -8.25 16.84 11.39
CA GLN A 156 -8.31 18.23 11.83
C GLN A 156 -6.99 19.00 11.67
N LYS A 157 -5.84 18.33 11.57
CA LYS A 157 -4.54 18.98 11.33
C LYS A 157 -4.25 19.19 9.85
N ILE A 158 -4.96 18.47 8.99
CA ILE A 158 -4.81 18.53 7.52
C ILE A 158 -5.63 19.68 6.92
N TYR A 159 -6.74 20.04 7.57
CA TYR A 159 -7.62 21.16 7.23
C TYR A 159 -7.38 22.36 8.14
#